data_AF-A0A9W8EGG6-F1
#
_entry.id   AF-A0A9W8EGG6-F1
#
_cell.length_a   1.000
_cell.length_b   1.000
_cell.length_c   1.000
_cell.angle_alpha   90.00
_cell.angle_beta   90.00
_cell.angle_gamma   90.00
#
_symmetry.space_group_name_H-M   'P 1'
#
loop_
_entity.id
_entity.type
_entity.pdbx_description
1 polymer ?
#
loop_
_entity_poly.entity_id
_entity_poly.type
_entity_poly.pdbx_seq_one_letter_code
_entity_poly.pdbx_strand_id
1 'polypeptide(L)'
;MNVSARTDSDLLFINFNQDYSCLSVGSKNGYKIYNCEPFGKCYARSEGGIGVVEMLFCTSLVALVGSGDQPALSPRRLQIINTKRQSIICELTFPTTILAVKLNRRRLIAVLEEQIYVYDISNMKLLHTIETPPNPTAICAMSPSSENCFIAYPTPASVSVPPAKPGAPLEIPATTDVMVFDANACEAINIIQAHKSPVSALAMNREGTMLATASDKGTVIRVFALPSAQKIAQFRRGAYPAKIHSITFNATSTLLLVSSDTDTVHIFRIADGRNNKKSAKKGASASQHASLGSPTLHHSDSFASSINSSSMVDADSMAESTVIDAGSRLAYAQRGQGHSPLSAAAASRAANGGSLRGSNGLTSASRGQAPFEGMLRKASWKGLVNSKLVGRAAQLMPDMLSEMWEPSRDFAFLKLPKSNIQSIAAMSSSAPQIMVVTSDGYFYQYSIDLDKGGECVLLKQDCLLDSAEELGAYAS
;
A
#
# COMPACT_ATOMS: atom_id res chain seq x y z
N MET A 1 -0.51 5.94 -7.76
CA MET A 1 -0.18 4.77 -8.59
C MET A 1 0.62 5.26 -9.79
N ASN A 2 1.84 4.76 -9.99
CA ASN A 2 2.61 5.03 -11.19
C ASN A 2 2.10 4.12 -12.32
N VAL A 3 1.70 4.70 -13.45
CA VAL A 3 1.09 3.99 -14.58
C VAL A 3 1.97 3.96 -15.84
N SER A 4 3.15 4.60 -15.78
CA SER A 4 4.08 4.77 -16.91
C SER A 4 4.51 3.46 -17.60
N ALA A 5 4.55 2.33 -16.89
CA ALA A 5 5.15 1.09 -17.39
C ALA A 5 4.24 0.25 -18.31
N ARG A 6 2.98 0.63 -18.55
CA ARG A 6 1.98 -0.29 -19.14
C ARG A 6 1.12 0.26 -20.28
N THR A 7 1.27 1.52 -20.67
CA THR A 7 0.41 2.13 -21.70
C THR A 7 1.19 3.12 -22.53
N ASP A 8 0.93 3.18 -23.85
CA ASP A 8 1.30 4.32 -24.73
C ASP A 8 0.46 5.58 -24.42
N SER A 9 0.03 5.71 -23.17
CA SER A 9 -0.82 6.78 -22.68
C SER A 9 0.05 7.98 -22.33
N ASP A 10 -0.52 9.17 -22.46
CA ASP A 10 0.07 10.39 -21.93
C ASP A 10 0.07 10.42 -20.40
N LEU A 11 -0.69 9.52 -19.78
CA LEU A 11 -0.82 9.41 -18.33
C LEU A 11 0.39 8.70 -17.70
N LEU A 12 0.99 9.32 -16.68
CA LEU A 12 2.14 8.79 -15.95
C LEU A 12 1.80 8.44 -14.49
N PHE A 13 0.85 9.16 -13.88
CA PHE A 13 0.49 8.99 -12.49
C PHE A 13 -0.99 9.30 -12.23
N ILE A 14 -1.63 8.51 -11.37
CA ILE A 14 -2.94 8.85 -10.79
C ILE A 14 -2.93 8.48 -9.30
N ASN A 15 -3.45 9.35 -8.43
CA ASN A 15 -3.76 8.97 -7.05
C ASN A 15 -4.91 9.81 -6.46
N PHE A 16 -5.63 9.25 -5.49
CA PHE A 16 -6.49 10.05 -4.62
C PHE A 16 -5.65 10.77 -3.56
N ASN A 17 -6.16 11.89 -3.05
CA ASN A 17 -5.67 12.43 -1.79
C ASN A 17 -6.12 11.57 -0.58
N GLN A 18 -5.61 11.94 0.59
CA GLN A 18 -5.69 11.15 1.82
C GLN A 18 -7.12 10.91 2.33
N ASP A 19 -8.06 11.78 1.97
CA ASP A 19 -9.48 11.73 2.33
C ASP A 19 -10.40 11.44 1.13
N TYR A 20 -9.81 11.08 -0.02
CA TYR A 20 -10.48 10.70 -1.27
C TYR A 20 -11.42 11.77 -1.85
N SER A 21 -11.26 13.03 -1.46
CA SER A 21 -12.08 14.16 -1.94
C SER A 21 -11.60 14.72 -3.28
N CYS A 22 -10.32 14.49 -3.62
CA CYS A 22 -9.70 14.98 -4.84
C CYS A 22 -8.79 13.91 -5.46
N LEU A 23 -8.54 14.06 -6.76
CA LEU A 23 -7.72 13.18 -7.58
C LEU A 23 -6.58 13.97 -8.23
N SER A 24 -5.34 13.53 -8.04
CA SER A 24 -4.18 14.04 -8.76
C SER A 24 -3.86 13.17 -9.97
N VAL A 25 -3.49 13.83 -11.07
CA VAL A 25 -3.14 13.20 -12.35
C VAL A 25 -1.84 13.82 -12.87
N GLY A 26 -0.82 12.99 -13.08
CA GLY A 26 0.43 13.37 -13.75
C GLY A 26 0.47 12.79 -15.17
N SER A 27 1.01 13.55 -16.10
CA SER A 27 1.08 13.21 -17.53
C SER A 27 2.41 13.66 -18.15
N LYS A 28 2.65 13.28 -19.40
CA LYS A 28 3.80 13.74 -20.20
C LYS A 28 3.80 15.26 -20.45
N ASN A 29 2.63 15.92 -20.31
CA ASN A 29 2.45 17.33 -20.64
C ASN A 29 2.16 18.22 -19.42
N GLY A 30 2.18 17.66 -18.20
CA GLY A 30 1.98 18.40 -16.96
C GLY A 30 1.16 17.60 -15.95
N TYR A 31 0.44 18.31 -15.08
CA TYR A 31 -0.41 17.69 -14.07
C TYR A 31 -1.75 18.42 -13.89
N LYS A 32 -2.74 17.67 -13.39
CA LYS A 32 -4.10 18.13 -13.14
C LYS A 32 -4.57 17.66 -11.77
N ILE A 33 -5.49 18.41 -11.18
CA ILE A 33 -6.20 18.04 -9.97
C ILE A 33 -7.70 18.15 -10.25
N TYR A 34 -8.44 17.13 -9.86
CA TYR A 34 -9.89 17.05 -9.99
C TYR A 34 -10.51 16.99 -8.60
N ASN A 35 -11.63 17.69 -8.39
CA ASN A 35 -12.55 17.37 -7.33
C ASN A 35 -13.30 16.08 -7.68
N CYS A 36 -13.59 15.25 -6.69
CA CYS A 36 -14.38 14.05 -6.91
C CYS A 36 -15.90 14.34 -6.85
N GLU A 37 -16.31 15.33 -6.04
CA GLU A 37 -17.72 15.67 -5.84
C GLU A 37 -17.97 17.20 -5.73
N PRO A 38 -18.73 17.81 -6.66
CA PRO A 38 -19.03 17.27 -7.98
C PRO A 38 -17.73 17.03 -8.77
N PHE A 39 -17.72 15.98 -9.59
CA PHE A 39 -16.53 15.65 -10.37
C PHE A 39 -16.19 16.78 -11.34
N GLY A 40 -14.95 17.27 -11.30
CA GLY A 40 -14.51 18.34 -12.18
C GLY A 40 -13.07 18.77 -11.96
N LYS A 41 -12.39 19.17 -13.03
CA LYS A 41 -11.02 19.70 -13.00
C LYS A 41 -11.00 21.02 -12.23
N CYS A 42 -10.24 21.09 -11.14
CA CYS A 42 -10.11 22.29 -10.32
C CYS A 42 -8.74 22.97 -10.46
N TYR A 43 -7.74 22.27 -10.99
CA TYR A 43 -6.42 22.82 -11.29
C TYR A 43 -5.77 22.08 -12.46
N ALA A 44 -5.01 22.81 -13.28
CA ALA A 44 -4.16 22.24 -14.31
C ALA A 44 -2.92 23.11 -14.51
N ARG A 45 -1.79 22.48 -14.80
CA ARG A 45 -0.57 23.16 -15.19
C ARG A 45 0.19 22.32 -16.20
N SER A 46 0.52 22.95 -17.33
CA SER A 46 1.28 22.32 -18.41
C SER A 46 2.77 22.60 -18.20
N GLU A 47 3.51 21.63 -17.66
CA GLU A 47 4.90 21.79 -17.21
C GLU A 47 5.67 20.48 -17.40
N GLY A 48 5.84 20.07 -18.67
CA GLY A 48 6.57 18.86 -19.05
C GLY A 48 6.08 17.57 -18.39
N GLY A 49 6.88 16.50 -18.49
CA GLY A 49 6.49 15.20 -17.97
C GLY A 49 6.57 15.13 -16.45
N ILE A 50 5.44 14.82 -15.81
CA ILE A 50 5.31 14.71 -14.35
C ILE A 50 4.96 13.27 -13.97
N GLY A 51 5.91 12.58 -13.33
CA GLY A 51 5.81 11.16 -12.97
C GLY A 51 5.21 10.88 -11.59
N VAL A 52 5.21 11.87 -10.68
CA VAL A 52 4.55 11.77 -9.37
C VAL A 52 3.87 13.10 -9.04
N VAL A 53 2.62 13.03 -8.59
CA VAL A 53 1.83 14.19 -8.14
C VAL A 53 1.11 13.81 -6.85
N GLU A 54 1.67 14.15 -5.69
CA GLU A 54 1.08 13.80 -4.40
C GLU A 54 0.58 15.07 -3.69
N MET A 55 -0.68 15.04 -3.29
CA MET A 55 -1.34 16.16 -2.61
C MET A 55 -1.19 16.04 -1.10
N LEU A 56 -1.29 17.18 -0.40
CA LEU A 56 -1.57 17.21 1.02
C LEU A 56 -3.04 17.57 1.25
N PHE A 57 -3.91 16.56 1.41
CA PHE A 57 -5.36 16.70 1.52
C PHE A 57 -5.92 17.61 0.41
N CYS A 58 -6.75 18.60 0.73
CA CYS A 58 -7.21 19.65 -0.18
C CYS A 58 -6.47 20.98 0.05
N THR A 59 -5.19 20.94 0.41
CA THR A 59 -4.37 22.18 0.51
C THR A 59 -3.81 22.55 -0.86
N SER A 60 -3.24 23.76 -0.98
CA SER A 60 -2.51 24.16 -2.17
C SER A 60 -1.09 23.60 -2.23
N LEU A 61 -0.64 22.84 -1.23
CA LEU A 61 0.68 22.21 -1.21
C LEU A 61 0.63 20.91 -2.02
N VAL A 62 1.47 20.84 -3.05
CA VAL A 62 1.60 19.67 -3.93
C VAL A 62 3.07 19.29 -4.06
N ALA A 63 3.34 18.00 -3.98
CA ALA A 63 4.64 17.39 -4.19
C ALA A 63 4.74 16.83 -5.61
N LEU A 64 5.74 17.27 -6.36
CA LEU A 64 5.96 16.90 -7.76
C LEU A 64 7.32 16.22 -7.95
N VAL A 65 7.34 15.17 -8.76
CA VAL A 65 8.58 14.56 -9.30
C VAL A 65 8.44 14.45 -10.81
N GLY A 66 9.46 14.93 -11.53
CA GLY A 66 9.49 14.87 -12.99
C GLY A 66 9.68 13.46 -13.54
N SER A 67 9.29 13.25 -14.79
CA SER A 67 9.45 11.97 -15.51
C SER A 67 10.89 11.69 -15.99
N GLY A 68 11.72 12.73 -16.08
CA GLY A 68 13.06 12.68 -16.67
C GLY A 68 13.13 13.07 -18.15
N ASP A 69 12.00 13.42 -18.78
CA ASP A 69 11.98 13.83 -20.19
C ASP A 69 12.73 15.16 -20.44
N GLN A 70 12.85 15.98 -19.39
CA GLN A 70 13.60 17.23 -19.41
C GLN A 70 14.60 17.28 -18.25
N PRO A 71 15.81 17.85 -18.42
CA PRO A 71 16.79 17.94 -17.33
C PRO A 71 16.30 18.67 -16.07
N ALA A 72 15.40 19.65 -16.24
CA ALA A 72 14.79 20.37 -15.12
C ALA A 72 13.79 19.49 -14.32
N LEU A 73 13.20 18.49 -14.97
CA LEU A 73 12.19 17.58 -14.43
C LEU A 73 12.81 16.20 -14.16
N SER A 74 13.87 16.19 -13.37
CA SER A 74 14.59 14.96 -12.99
C SER A 74 13.72 14.05 -12.09
N PRO A 75 13.75 12.73 -12.28
CA PRO A 75 13.06 11.78 -11.40
C PRO A 75 13.73 11.65 -10.01
N ARG A 76 14.85 12.34 -9.81
CA ARG A 76 15.58 12.44 -8.52
C ARG A 76 15.33 13.76 -7.79
N ARG A 77 14.53 14.65 -8.36
CA ARG A 77 14.23 15.95 -7.79
C ARG A 77 12.77 16.00 -7.37
N LEU A 78 12.54 16.26 -6.09
CA LEU A 78 11.23 16.56 -5.53
C LEU A 78 11.05 18.07 -5.47
N GLN A 79 9.99 18.58 -6.08
CA GLN A 79 9.57 19.97 -5.96
C GLN A 79 8.33 20.05 -5.09
N ILE A 80 8.38 20.88 -4.04
CA ILE A 80 7.21 21.21 -3.25
C ILE A 80 6.72 22.57 -3.72
N ILE A 81 5.48 22.64 -4.19
CA ILE A 81 4.90 23.84 -4.78
C ILE A 81 3.64 24.28 -4.03
N ASN A 82 3.32 25.55 -4.14
CA ASN A 82 2.03 26.10 -3.75
C ASN A 82 1.22 26.46 -5.00
N THR A 83 0.14 25.73 -5.27
CA THR A 83 -0.69 25.92 -6.46
C THR A 83 -1.47 27.22 -6.46
N LYS A 84 -1.80 27.77 -5.28
CA LYS A 84 -2.51 29.05 -5.14
C LYS A 84 -1.59 30.23 -5.43
N ARG A 85 -0.34 30.18 -4.94
CA ARG A 85 0.67 31.22 -5.17
C ARG A 85 1.49 31.02 -6.45
N GLN A 86 1.32 29.88 -7.13
CA GLN A 86 2.10 29.47 -8.29
C GLN A 86 3.63 29.54 -8.05
N SER A 87 4.06 29.18 -6.85
CA SER A 87 5.44 29.31 -6.40
C SER A 87 6.03 27.97 -5.97
N ILE A 88 7.32 27.77 -6.22
CA ILE A 88 8.09 26.67 -5.62
C ILE A 88 8.42 27.06 -4.18
N ILE A 89 8.07 26.20 -3.23
CA ILE A 89 8.41 26.35 -1.80
C ILE A 89 9.83 25.86 -1.57
N CYS A 90 10.15 24.66 -2.03
CA CYS A 90 11.50 24.10 -1.97
C CYS A 90 11.72 23.02 -3.04
N GLU A 91 12.99 22.73 -3.28
CA GLU A 91 13.43 21.59 -4.09
C GLU A 91 14.37 20.72 -3.26
N LEU A 92 14.16 19.41 -3.31
CA LEU A 92 15.00 18.41 -2.65
C LEU A 92 15.58 17.48 -3.71
N THR A 93 16.89 17.25 -3.67
CA THR A 93 17.58 16.34 -4.60
C THR A 93 17.98 15.07 -3.87
N PHE A 94 17.70 13.92 -4.49
CA PHE A 94 17.93 12.59 -3.96
C PHE A 94 19.04 11.87 -4.73
N PRO A 95 19.73 10.90 -4.10
CA PRO A 95 20.82 10.18 -4.75
C PRO A 95 20.34 9.34 -5.95
N THR A 96 19.18 8.69 -5.80
CA THR A 96 18.54 7.86 -6.83
C THR A 96 17.10 8.29 -7.09
N THR A 97 16.45 7.62 -8.04
CA THR A 97 15.08 7.94 -8.46
C THR A 97 14.10 7.82 -7.31
N ILE A 98 13.26 8.83 -7.15
CA ILE A 98 12.15 8.81 -6.20
C ILE A 98 11.06 7.91 -6.78
N LEU A 99 10.74 6.83 -6.06
CA LEU A 99 9.74 5.86 -6.50
C LEU A 99 8.34 6.19 -5.95
N ALA A 100 8.26 6.76 -4.75
CA ALA A 100 7.01 7.27 -4.19
C ALA A 100 7.25 8.45 -3.24
N VAL A 101 6.24 9.31 -3.11
CA VAL A 101 6.17 10.36 -2.10
C VAL A 101 4.87 10.17 -1.32
N LYS A 102 4.89 10.34 0.01
CA LYS A 102 3.68 10.37 0.83
C LYS A 102 3.75 11.52 1.81
N LEU A 103 2.60 12.11 2.11
CA LEU A 103 2.50 13.26 3.00
C LEU A 103 1.35 13.08 3.98
N ASN A 104 1.54 13.59 5.19
CA ASN A 104 0.47 14.01 6.08
C ASN A 104 0.77 15.42 6.61
N ARG A 105 -0.02 15.94 7.56
CA ARG A 105 0.17 17.32 8.05
C ARG A 105 1.42 17.51 8.91
N ARG A 106 2.16 16.44 9.22
CA ARG A 106 3.32 16.45 10.11
C ARG A 106 4.62 16.02 9.41
N ARG A 107 4.51 15.16 8.40
CA ARG A 107 5.64 14.50 7.74
C ARG A 107 5.47 14.46 6.23
N LEU A 108 6.60 14.54 5.55
CA LEU A 108 6.76 14.15 4.16
C LEU A 108 7.74 12.99 4.14
N ILE A 109 7.45 11.95 3.35
CA ILE A 109 8.40 10.88 3.09
C ILE A 109 8.67 10.75 1.60
N ALA A 110 9.94 10.52 1.26
CA ALA A 110 10.38 10.15 -0.09
C ALA A 110 10.94 8.73 -0.04
N VAL A 111 10.37 7.83 -0.84
CA VAL A 111 10.72 6.42 -0.93
C VAL A 111 11.59 6.21 -2.16
N LEU A 112 12.84 5.84 -1.93
CA LEU A 112 13.78 5.31 -2.91
C LEU A 112 13.76 3.78 -2.84
N GLU A 113 14.56 3.11 -3.68
CA GLU A 113 14.61 1.65 -3.70
C GLU A 113 15.10 1.04 -2.38
N GLU A 114 16.14 1.60 -1.77
CA GLU A 114 16.77 1.04 -0.55
C GLU A 114 16.70 2.00 0.64
N GLN A 115 16.01 3.14 0.51
CA GLN A 115 15.98 4.19 1.52
C GLN A 115 14.62 4.88 1.57
N ILE A 116 14.17 5.22 2.78
CA ILE A 116 13.03 6.11 3.01
C ILE A 116 13.53 7.33 3.78
N TYR A 117 13.41 8.51 3.17
CA TYR A 117 13.75 9.78 3.81
C TYR A 117 12.52 10.36 4.49
N VAL A 118 12.63 10.74 5.76
CA VAL A 118 11.55 11.28 6.57
C VAL A 118 11.83 12.74 6.91
N TYR A 119 10.99 13.64 6.44
CA TYR A 119 11.11 15.09 6.61
C TYR A 119 10.00 15.65 7.51
N ASP A 120 10.29 16.72 8.24
CA ASP A 120 9.27 17.58 8.82
C ASP A 120 8.71 18.50 7.73
N ILE A 121 7.40 18.42 7.49
CA ILE A 121 6.77 19.19 6.40
C ILE A 121 6.70 20.70 6.70
N SER A 122 6.83 21.11 7.96
CA SER A 122 6.72 22.53 8.34
C SER A 122 7.95 23.35 7.95
N ASN A 123 9.13 22.72 7.95
CA ASN A 123 10.41 23.38 7.70
C ASN A 123 11.32 22.61 6.71
N MET A 124 10.81 21.51 6.13
CA MET A 124 11.50 20.65 5.17
C MET A 124 12.84 20.10 5.68
N LYS A 125 13.03 20.02 7.00
CA LYS A 125 14.21 19.44 7.62
C LYS A 125 14.15 17.91 7.53
N LEU A 126 15.23 17.30 7.08
CA LEU A 126 15.43 15.85 7.17
C LEU A 126 15.54 15.45 8.65
N LEU A 127 14.65 14.56 9.09
CA LEU A 127 14.62 14.05 10.46
C LEU A 127 15.33 12.71 10.57
N HIS A 128 15.08 11.82 9.61
CA HIS A 128 15.61 10.46 9.64
C HIS A 128 15.72 9.88 8.23
N THR A 129 16.69 8.99 8.02
CA THR A 129 16.81 8.16 6.82
C THR A 129 16.73 6.71 7.25
N ILE A 130 15.70 6.01 6.81
CA ILE A 130 15.49 4.59 7.08
C ILE A 130 16.16 3.82 5.95
N GLU A 131 17.09 2.92 6.28
CA GLU A 131 17.61 1.95 5.32
C GLU A 131 16.65 0.77 5.21
N THR A 132 16.31 0.38 3.99
CA THR A 132 15.40 -0.73 3.71
C THR A 132 16.08 -1.77 2.81
N PRO A 133 15.64 -3.03 2.82
CA PRO A 133 15.94 -3.93 1.71
C PRO A 133 15.46 -3.34 0.37
N PRO A 134 15.94 -3.86 -0.77
CA PRO A 134 15.48 -3.45 -2.08
C PRO A 134 13.95 -3.49 -2.21
N ASN A 135 13.36 -2.32 -2.50
CA ASN A 135 11.93 -2.07 -2.64
C ASN A 135 11.63 -1.39 -3.99
N PRO A 136 11.88 -2.07 -5.12
CA PRO A 136 11.77 -1.48 -6.47
C PRO A 136 10.33 -1.09 -6.86
N THR A 137 9.33 -1.52 -6.09
CA THR A 137 7.92 -1.18 -6.30
C THR A 137 7.40 -0.15 -5.30
N ALA A 138 8.27 0.36 -4.42
CA ALA A 138 7.97 1.35 -3.38
C ALA A 138 6.75 0.99 -2.52
N ILE A 139 6.64 -0.28 -2.14
CA ILE A 139 5.59 -0.74 -1.22
C ILE A 139 5.85 -0.07 0.12
N CYS A 140 4.95 0.85 0.49
CA CYS A 140 4.99 1.60 1.72
C CYS A 140 3.58 2.16 1.99
N ALA A 141 3.19 2.20 3.26
CA ALA A 141 2.00 2.91 3.70
C ALA A 141 2.36 3.95 4.76
N MET A 142 1.74 5.11 4.68
CA MET A 142 1.91 6.19 5.66
C MET A 142 0.54 6.59 6.19
N SER A 143 0.45 6.76 7.50
CA SER A 143 -0.77 7.20 8.17
C SER A 143 -1.13 8.63 7.77
N PRO A 144 -2.39 8.91 7.37
CA PRO A 144 -2.90 10.26 7.23
C PRO A 144 -2.96 11.05 8.55
N SER A 145 -3.01 10.35 9.69
CA SER A 145 -3.04 10.97 11.02
C SER A 145 -1.68 11.54 11.41
N SER A 146 -1.68 12.76 11.94
CA SER A 146 -0.48 13.38 12.53
C SER A 146 -0.17 12.86 13.93
N GLU A 147 -1.17 12.34 14.64
CA GLU A 147 -1.01 11.81 16.00
C GLU A 147 -0.41 10.41 15.96
N ASN A 148 -1.10 9.50 15.26
CA ASN A 148 -0.62 8.15 14.97
C ASN A 148 0.16 8.17 13.64
N CYS A 149 1.29 8.87 13.63
CA CYS A 149 2.08 9.11 12.42
C CYS A 149 2.99 7.93 12.10
N PHE A 150 2.42 6.80 11.68
CA PHE A 150 3.19 5.60 11.37
C PHE A 150 3.55 5.49 9.88
N ILE A 151 4.71 4.87 9.63
CA ILE A 151 5.16 4.38 8.32
C ILE A 151 5.24 2.85 8.41
N ALA A 152 4.72 2.15 7.41
CA ALA A 152 4.84 0.71 7.29
C ALA A 152 5.48 0.32 5.96
N TYR A 153 6.50 -0.55 6.02
CA TYR A 153 7.22 -1.01 4.83
C TYR A 153 7.63 -2.49 4.96
N PRO A 154 7.77 -3.23 3.84
CA PRO A 154 8.18 -4.63 3.88
C PRO A 154 9.59 -4.81 4.43
N THR A 155 9.79 -5.85 5.24
CA THR A 155 11.09 -6.24 5.80
C THR A 155 11.27 -7.75 5.64
N PRO A 156 12.51 -8.29 5.59
CA PRO A 156 12.72 -9.72 5.51
C PRO A 156 12.13 -10.43 6.73
N ALA A 157 11.82 -11.72 6.59
CA ALA A 157 11.29 -12.52 7.67
C ALA A 157 12.17 -12.43 8.93
N SER A 158 11.56 -12.15 10.08
CA SER A 158 12.26 -12.09 11.38
C SER A 158 12.75 -13.46 11.86
N VAL A 159 12.22 -14.54 11.26
CA VAL A 159 12.60 -15.92 11.55
C VAL A 159 13.62 -16.37 10.51
N SER A 160 14.77 -16.87 10.97
CA SER A 160 15.89 -17.29 10.14
C SER A 160 15.43 -18.24 9.03
N VAL A 161 15.47 -17.77 7.78
CA VAL A 161 15.43 -18.65 6.62
C VAL A 161 16.66 -19.56 6.75
N PRO A 162 16.51 -20.90 6.69
CA PRO A 162 17.67 -21.79 6.73
C PRO A 162 18.67 -21.37 5.64
N PRO A 163 19.98 -21.44 5.92
CA PRO A 163 21.00 -20.96 5.00
C PRO A 163 20.79 -21.60 3.62
N ALA A 164 20.84 -20.76 2.58
CA ALA A 164 20.72 -21.20 1.21
C ALA A 164 21.70 -22.37 0.96
N LYS A 165 21.23 -23.41 0.26
CA LYS A 165 22.10 -24.53 -0.12
C LYS A 165 23.33 -23.99 -0.87
N PRO A 166 24.54 -24.51 -0.62
CA PRO A 166 25.73 -24.09 -1.36
C PRO A 166 25.49 -24.21 -2.86
N GLY A 167 25.61 -23.10 -3.61
CA GLY A 167 25.39 -23.04 -5.06
C GLY A 167 24.02 -22.55 -5.51
N ALA A 168 23.11 -22.17 -4.60
CA ALA A 168 21.89 -21.45 -4.97
C ALA A 168 22.22 -20.01 -5.43
N PRO A 169 21.50 -19.47 -6.43
CA PRO A 169 21.61 -18.05 -6.78
C PRO A 169 21.41 -17.16 -5.55
N LEU A 170 22.05 -15.98 -5.53
CA LEU A 170 21.76 -14.95 -4.53
C LEU A 170 20.30 -14.49 -4.69
N GLU A 171 19.38 -15.13 -3.97
CA GLU A 171 17.97 -14.72 -3.93
C GLU A 171 17.83 -13.50 -3.03
N ILE A 172 17.16 -12.44 -3.52
CA ILE A 172 16.76 -11.29 -2.71
C ILE A 172 15.90 -11.81 -1.56
N PRO A 173 16.21 -11.49 -0.29
CA PRO A 173 15.43 -11.96 0.85
C PRO A 173 13.95 -11.60 0.68
N ALA A 174 13.09 -12.61 0.68
CA ALA A 174 11.65 -12.39 0.57
C ALA A 174 11.16 -11.49 1.73
N THR A 175 10.58 -10.35 1.40
CA THR A 175 10.04 -9.39 2.37
C THR A 175 8.62 -9.77 2.78
N THR A 176 8.50 -10.76 3.66
CA THR A 176 7.21 -11.34 4.09
C THR A 176 6.60 -10.65 5.30
N ASP A 177 7.44 -9.96 6.07
CA ASP A 177 7.06 -9.23 7.27
C ASP A 177 6.92 -7.74 6.95
N VAL A 178 6.30 -6.98 7.84
CA VAL A 178 6.11 -5.53 7.71
C VAL A 178 6.61 -4.83 8.95
N MET A 179 7.57 -3.92 8.76
CA MET A 179 8.08 -3.05 9.81
C MET A 179 7.12 -1.89 10.02
N VAL A 180 6.83 -1.55 11.28
CA VAL A 180 6.05 -0.37 11.70
C VAL A 180 7.01 0.60 12.38
N PHE A 181 7.10 1.81 11.83
CA PHE A 181 7.99 2.88 12.28
C PHE A 181 7.17 4.10 12.73
N ASP A 182 7.48 4.65 13.91
CA ASP A 182 6.92 5.90 14.40
C ASP A 182 7.65 7.07 13.75
N ALA A 183 6.98 7.85 12.90
CA ALA A 183 7.61 9.01 12.28
C ALA A 183 7.58 10.25 13.19
N ASN A 184 6.80 10.26 14.27
CA ASN A 184 6.89 11.31 15.30
C ASN A 184 8.13 11.12 16.16
N ALA A 185 8.32 9.92 16.72
CA ALA A 185 9.49 9.57 17.54
C ALA A 185 10.74 9.21 16.72
N CYS A 186 10.58 8.94 15.42
CA CYS A 186 11.62 8.46 14.50
C CYS A 186 12.25 7.14 14.97
N GLU A 187 11.41 6.19 15.37
CA GLU A 187 11.86 4.90 15.92
C GLU A 187 11.07 3.70 15.35
N ALA A 188 11.73 2.56 15.32
CA ALA A 188 11.13 1.26 15.04
C ALA A 188 10.22 0.83 16.21
N ILE A 189 8.95 0.50 15.92
CA ILE A 189 8.01 0.09 16.97
C ILE A 189 7.80 -1.42 17.01
N ASN A 190 7.43 -2.00 15.87
CA ASN A 190 6.94 -3.38 15.82
C ASN A 190 7.13 -4.01 14.45
N ILE A 191 7.18 -5.34 14.40
CA ILE A 191 7.22 -6.11 13.15
C ILE A 191 5.98 -7.00 13.09
N ILE A 192 5.22 -6.86 11.99
CA ILE A 192 4.05 -7.65 11.69
C ILE A 192 4.48 -8.84 10.82
N GLN A 193 4.29 -10.06 11.32
CA GLN A 193 4.39 -11.29 10.53
C GLN A 193 3.16 -11.40 9.62
N ALA A 194 3.20 -10.70 8.49
CA ALA A 194 2.01 -10.43 7.69
C ALA A 194 1.62 -11.63 6.81
N HIS A 195 2.58 -12.23 6.10
CA HIS A 195 2.34 -13.27 5.09
C HIS A 195 3.46 -14.31 5.05
N LYS A 196 3.25 -15.42 4.35
CA LYS A 196 4.29 -16.43 4.05
C LYS A 196 4.95 -16.23 2.68
N SER A 197 4.49 -15.23 1.94
CA SER A 197 5.00 -14.84 0.64
C SER A 197 5.17 -13.33 0.61
N PRO A 198 6.00 -12.77 -0.31
CA PRO A 198 6.36 -11.36 -0.30
C PRO A 198 5.13 -10.45 -0.21
N VAL A 199 5.21 -9.44 0.65
CA VAL A 199 4.21 -8.39 0.75
C VAL A 199 4.15 -7.63 -0.57
N SER A 200 2.96 -7.38 -1.09
CA SER A 200 2.74 -6.70 -2.38
C SER A 200 1.92 -5.42 -2.26
N ALA A 201 1.14 -5.25 -1.19
CA ALA A 201 0.32 -4.07 -0.96
C ALA A 201 0.10 -3.81 0.54
N LEU A 202 0.13 -2.52 0.90
CA LEU A 202 -0.07 -2.00 2.24
C LEU A 202 -1.02 -0.79 2.20
N ALA A 203 -1.88 -0.65 3.20
CA ALA A 203 -2.72 0.54 3.37
C ALA A 203 -3.03 0.77 4.85
N MET A 204 -2.97 2.02 5.30
CA MET A 204 -3.41 2.42 6.64
C MET A 204 -4.76 3.11 6.59
N ASN A 205 -5.53 3.00 7.67
CA ASN A 205 -6.74 3.80 7.82
C ASN A 205 -6.41 5.25 8.21
N ARG A 206 -7.42 6.13 8.15
CA ARG A 206 -7.28 7.57 8.39
C ARG A 206 -6.70 7.88 9.78
N GLU A 207 -7.13 7.13 10.79
CA GLU A 207 -6.72 7.33 12.19
C GLU A 207 -5.34 6.76 12.51
N GLY A 208 -4.71 6.01 11.60
CA GLY A 208 -3.42 5.34 11.83
C GLY A 208 -3.49 4.17 12.82
N THR A 209 -4.68 3.63 13.08
CA THR A 209 -4.92 2.55 14.05
C THR A 209 -5.02 1.17 13.42
N MET A 210 -5.14 1.08 12.09
CA MET A 210 -5.25 -0.18 11.35
C MET A 210 -4.33 -0.20 10.14
N LEU A 211 -3.72 -1.35 9.87
CA LEU A 211 -2.95 -1.64 8.67
C LEU A 211 -3.53 -2.85 7.94
N ALA A 212 -3.93 -2.67 6.69
CA ALA A 212 -4.27 -3.76 5.79
C ALA A 212 -3.05 -4.18 4.96
N THR A 213 -2.86 -5.49 4.78
CA THR A 213 -1.74 -6.06 4.03
C THR A 213 -2.20 -7.17 3.09
N ALA A 214 -1.53 -7.27 1.95
CA ALA A 214 -1.65 -8.40 1.03
C ALA A 214 -0.29 -8.84 0.52
N SER A 215 -0.18 -10.12 0.16
CA SER A 215 1.02 -10.67 -0.47
C SER A 215 0.90 -10.73 -2.00
N ASP A 216 1.99 -11.07 -2.66
CA ASP A 216 2.08 -11.36 -4.10
C ASP A 216 1.11 -12.45 -4.58
N LYS A 217 0.65 -13.33 -3.69
CA LYS A 217 -0.44 -14.29 -3.99
C LYS A 217 -1.80 -13.60 -4.07
N GLY A 218 -2.00 -12.55 -3.29
CA GLY A 218 -3.23 -11.73 -3.27
C GLY A 218 -4.53 -12.50 -3.04
N THR A 219 -4.48 -13.70 -2.47
CA THR A 219 -5.67 -14.52 -2.17
C THR A 219 -6.32 -14.11 -0.85
N VAL A 220 -5.52 -13.60 0.09
CA VAL A 220 -5.93 -13.24 1.45
C VAL A 220 -5.45 -11.83 1.76
N ILE A 221 -6.36 -11.05 2.34
CA ILE A 221 -6.10 -9.70 2.85
C ILE A 221 -6.19 -9.77 4.36
N ARG A 222 -5.18 -9.27 5.07
CA ARG A 222 -5.17 -9.23 6.55
C ARG A 222 -5.23 -7.80 7.03
N VAL A 223 -5.87 -7.59 8.17
CA VAL A 223 -5.91 -6.29 8.85
C VAL A 223 -5.36 -6.45 10.26
N PHE A 224 -4.47 -5.55 10.65
CA PHE A 224 -3.79 -5.54 11.93
C PHE A 224 -4.07 -4.23 12.67
N ALA A 225 -4.17 -4.28 14.00
CA ALA A 225 -4.25 -3.10 14.85
C ALA A 225 -2.84 -2.52 15.10
N LEU A 226 -2.68 -1.22 14.89
CA LEU A 226 -1.46 -0.47 15.18
C LEU A 226 -1.58 0.26 16.53
N PRO A 227 -0.48 0.40 17.29
CA PRO A 227 0.87 -0.14 17.03
C PRO A 227 1.06 -1.61 17.49
N SER A 228 0.02 -2.23 18.05
CA SER A 228 0.09 -3.55 18.70
C SER A 228 0.49 -4.74 17.80
N ALA A 229 0.44 -4.58 16.48
CA ALA A 229 0.63 -5.63 15.47
C ALA A 229 -0.33 -6.82 15.58
N GLN A 230 -1.44 -6.69 16.31
CA GLN A 230 -2.41 -7.78 16.48
C GLN A 230 -3.31 -7.90 15.25
N LYS A 231 -3.42 -9.10 14.68
CA LYS A 231 -4.33 -9.37 13.55
C LYS A 231 -5.78 -9.27 14.03
N ILE A 232 -6.56 -8.34 13.46
CA ILE A 232 -7.96 -8.10 13.83
C ILE A 232 -8.96 -8.61 12.79
N ALA A 233 -8.55 -8.75 11.52
CA ALA A 233 -9.40 -9.31 10.48
C ALA A 233 -8.59 -10.07 9.42
N GLN A 234 -9.26 -10.99 8.74
CA GLN A 234 -8.72 -11.72 7.60
C GLN A 234 -9.85 -11.97 6.59
N PHE A 235 -9.64 -11.55 5.35
CA PHE A 235 -10.60 -11.66 4.26
C PHE A 235 -10.02 -12.50 3.14
N ARG A 236 -10.86 -13.32 2.50
CA ARG A 236 -10.47 -14.07 1.31
C ARG A 236 -10.99 -13.36 0.07
N ARG A 237 -10.09 -12.84 -0.73
CA ARG A 237 -10.41 -12.17 -2.00
C ARG A 237 -10.85 -13.17 -3.06
N GLY A 238 -10.16 -14.31 -3.17
CA GLY A 238 -10.51 -15.34 -4.15
C GLY A 238 -9.75 -16.64 -3.95
N ALA A 239 -10.17 -17.68 -4.69
CA ALA A 239 -9.49 -18.97 -4.68
C ALA A 239 -8.17 -18.96 -5.45
N TYR A 240 -8.12 -18.21 -6.55
CA TYR A 240 -6.97 -18.12 -7.43
C TYR A 240 -6.12 -16.89 -7.10
N PRO A 241 -4.78 -16.95 -7.24
CA PRO A 241 -3.92 -15.80 -7.07
C PRO A 241 -4.32 -14.62 -7.97
N ALA A 242 -4.07 -13.40 -7.50
CA ALA A 242 -4.30 -12.15 -8.24
C ALA A 242 -3.33 -11.08 -7.76
N LYS A 243 -2.88 -10.23 -8.67
CA LYS A 243 -2.09 -9.06 -8.30
C LYS A 243 -3.00 -8.00 -7.69
N ILE A 244 -2.78 -7.65 -6.43
CA ILE A 244 -3.50 -6.55 -5.78
C ILE A 244 -2.99 -5.22 -6.36
N HIS A 245 -3.91 -4.37 -6.83
CA HIS A 245 -3.61 -3.03 -7.33
C HIS A 245 -3.74 -1.98 -6.23
N SER A 246 -4.81 -2.06 -5.43
CA SER A 246 -5.06 -1.12 -4.34
C SER A 246 -5.79 -1.76 -3.17
N ILE A 247 -5.52 -1.26 -1.96
CA ILE A 247 -6.31 -1.50 -0.75
C ILE A 247 -6.65 -0.14 -0.16
N THR A 248 -7.90 0.12 0.20
CA THR A 248 -8.31 1.38 0.84
C THR A 248 -9.37 1.13 1.92
N PHE A 249 -9.26 1.87 3.02
CA PHE A 249 -10.32 1.94 4.03
C PHE A 249 -11.30 3.05 3.66
N ASN A 250 -12.58 2.88 3.96
CA ASN A 250 -13.50 4.01 3.95
C ASN A 250 -13.20 4.96 5.13
N ALA A 251 -13.79 6.16 5.10
CA ALA A 251 -13.52 7.21 6.09
C ALA A 251 -13.78 6.80 7.55
N THR A 252 -14.71 5.87 7.80
CA THR A 252 -15.06 5.36 9.14
C THR A 252 -14.32 4.09 9.53
N SER A 253 -13.43 3.57 8.67
CA SER A 253 -12.70 2.31 8.87
C SER A 253 -13.59 1.06 9.05
N THR A 254 -14.82 1.09 8.55
CA THR A 254 -15.80 -0.01 8.63
C THR A 254 -15.82 -0.88 7.38
N LEU A 255 -15.34 -0.36 6.24
CA LEU A 255 -15.25 -1.06 4.97
C LEU A 255 -13.82 -1.03 4.43
N LEU A 256 -13.42 -2.13 3.78
CA LEU A 256 -12.14 -2.29 3.10
C LEU A 256 -12.37 -2.62 1.63
N LEU A 257 -11.90 -1.77 0.73
CA LEU A 257 -11.99 -1.95 -0.71
C LEU A 257 -10.67 -2.52 -1.22
N VAL A 258 -10.76 -3.53 -2.08
CA VAL A 258 -9.60 -4.24 -2.63
C VAL A 258 -9.78 -4.42 -4.12
N SER A 259 -8.90 -3.81 -4.91
CA SER A 259 -8.88 -3.98 -6.37
C SER A 259 -7.69 -4.85 -6.80
N SER A 260 -7.87 -5.63 -7.86
CA SER A 260 -6.87 -6.56 -8.39
C SER A 260 -6.96 -6.69 -9.91
N ASP A 261 -6.08 -7.49 -10.50
CA ASP A 261 -6.07 -7.86 -11.93
C ASP A 261 -7.20 -8.84 -12.35
N THR A 262 -8.18 -9.09 -11.49
CA THR A 262 -9.37 -9.93 -11.76
C THR A 262 -10.61 -9.12 -12.12
N ASP A 263 -10.42 -7.85 -12.51
CA ASP A 263 -11.44 -6.87 -12.92
C ASP A 263 -12.57 -6.61 -11.92
N THR A 264 -12.48 -7.21 -10.74
CA THR A 264 -13.47 -7.13 -9.67
C THR A 264 -12.84 -6.39 -8.51
N VAL A 265 -13.55 -5.38 -8.00
CA VAL A 265 -13.20 -4.74 -6.73
C VAL A 265 -14.08 -5.37 -5.65
N HIS A 266 -13.45 -5.96 -4.65
CA HIS A 266 -14.12 -6.56 -3.50
C HIS A 266 -14.23 -5.54 -2.36
N ILE A 267 -15.37 -5.51 -1.70
CA ILE A 267 -15.63 -4.67 -0.52
C ILE A 267 -15.91 -5.59 0.66
N PHE A 268 -15.08 -5.52 1.69
CA PHE A 268 -15.22 -6.30 2.90
C PHE A 268 -15.70 -5.42 4.06
N ARG A 269 -16.55 -5.97 4.91
CA ARG A 269 -16.94 -5.32 6.17
C ARG A 269 -15.96 -5.70 7.27
N ILE A 270 -15.40 -4.69 7.92
CA ILE A 270 -14.58 -4.88 9.12
C ILE A 270 -15.55 -4.92 10.30
N ALA A 271 -15.56 -6.03 11.04
CA ALA A 271 -16.43 -6.17 12.18
C ALA A 271 -15.99 -5.21 13.29
N ASP A 272 -16.90 -4.35 13.75
CA ASP A 272 -16.69 -3.59 14.97
C ASP A 272 -16.59 -4.58 16.13
N GLY A 273 -15.42 -4.64 16.77
CA GLY A 273 -15.21 -5.41 18.01
C GLY A 273 -16.16 -5.04 19.16
N ARG A 274 -17.02 -4.03 18.97
CA ARG A 274 -18.08 -3.62 19.90
C ARG A 274 -19.28 -4.58 19.93
N ASN A 275 -19.55 -5.36 18.88
CA ASN A 275 -20.73 -6.24 18.84
C ASN A 275 -20.54 -7.66 19.40
N ASN A 276 -19.31 -8.05 19.75
CA ASN A 276 -19.04 -9.39 20.30
C ASN A 276 -19.36 -9.57 21.80
N LYS A 277 -19.91 -8.55 22.47
CA LYS A 277 -20.38 -8.64 23.88
C LYS A 277 -21.88 -8.95 24.03
N LYS A 278 -22.66 -9.02 22.95
CA LYS A 278 -24.12 -9.29 23.02
C LYS A 278 -24.54 -10.74 22.82
N SER A 279 -23.61 -11.65 22.47
CA SER A 279 -23.90 -13.07 22.23
C SER A 279 -23.59 -14.01 23.41
N ALA A 280 -23.11 -13.51 24.56
CA ALA A 280 -22.75 -14.33 25.73
C ALA A 280 -23.80 -14.33 26.87
N LYS A 281 -25.04 -13.89 26.64
CA LYS A 281 -26.14 -13.99 27.63
C LYS A 281 -27.44 -14.45 26.97
N LYS A 282 -27.50 -15.71 26.54
CA LYS A 282 -28.76 -16.47 26.43
C LYS A 282 -28.49 -17.90 26.89
N GLY A 283 -28.70 -18.13 28.18
CA GLY A 283 -28.49 -19.42 28.84
C GLY A 283 -28.80 -19.37 30.33
N ALA A 284 -29.98 -18.89 30.71
CA ALA A 284 -30.62 -19.19 31.99
C ALA A 284 -32.11 -18.81 31.90
N SER A 285 -32.97 -19.82 31.91
CA SER A 285 -34.42 -19.68 31.96
C SER A 285 -34.91 -19.42 33.38
N ALA A 286 -35.74 -18.38 33.49
CA ALA A 286 -36.88 -18.12 34.39
C ALA A 286 -37.09 -18.94 35.68
N SER A 287 -37.32 -18.21 36.77
CA SER A 287 -38.45 -18.43 37.67
C SER A 287 -39.08 -17.09 38.06
N GLN A 288 -40.39 -17.10 38.22
CA GLN A 288 -41.31 -15.96 38.33
C GLN A 288 -41.34 -15.36 39.75
N HIS A 289 -41.60 -14.06 39.86
CA HIS A 289 -42.62 -13.52 40.76
C HIS A 289 -43.00 -12.09 40.35
N ALA A 290 -44.31 -11.84 40.24
CA ALA A 290 -44.90 -10.57 39.90
C ALA A 290 -45.17 -9.71 41.16
N SER A 291 -45.03 -8.39 41.05
CA SER A 291 -45.90 -7.42 41.75
C SER A 291 -45.82 -6.03 41.11
N LEU A 292 -46.95 -5.32 41.20
CA LEU A 292 -47.31 -4.09 40.51
C LEU A 292 -46.71 -2.82 41.12
N GLY A 293 -46.51 -1.79 40.30
CA GLY A 293 -46.30 -0.40 40.72
C GLY A 293 -46.09 0.54 39.53
N SER A 294 -47.11 1.36 39.23
CA SER A 294 -47.11 2.39 38.18
C SER A 294 -46.60 3.76 38.75
N PRO A 295 -46.54 4.86 37.98
CA PRO A 295 -45.28 5.54 37.65
C PRO A 295 -45.14 6.95 38.26
N THR A 296 -43.92 7.49 38.28
CA THR A 296 -43.67 8.92 38.47
C THR A 296 -42.72 9.46 37.39
N LEU A 297 -43.24 10.44 36.66
CA LEU A 297 -42.59 11.29 35.68
C LEU A 297 -41.50 12.15 36.32
N HIS A 298 -40.36 12.32 35.66
CA HIS A 298 -39.62 13.59 35.69
C HIS A 298 -38.89 13.83 34.37
N HIS A 299 -38.92 15.11 34.00
CA HIS A 299 -38.58 15.78 32.76
C HIS A 299 -37.07 16.02 32.60
N SER A 300 -36.71 16.49 31.40
CA SER A 300 -35.50 17.26 31.02
C SER A 300 -34.26 16.43 30.64
N ASP A 301 -33.43 16.76 29.64
CA ASP A 301 -33.45 17.78 28.59
C ASP A 301 -32.66 17.27 27.39
N SER A 302 -33.07 17.73 26.21
CA SER A 302 -32.38 17.60 24.94
C SER A 302 -31.09 18.44 24.92
N PHE A 303 -29.95 17.82 24.59
CA PHE A 303 -28.79 18.55 24.10
C PHE A 303 -28.46 18.12 22.67
N ALA A 304 -28.86 18.98 21.74
CA ALA A 304 -28.29 19.08 20.43
C ALA A 304 -26.86 19.61 20.56
N SER A 305 -25.86 18.89 20.03
CA SER A 305 -24.51 19.44 19.85
C SER A 305 -24.34 19.84 18.41
N SER A 306 -24.43 21.15 18.22
CA SER A 306 -24.22 21.92 17.01
C SER A 306 -22.85 21.65 16.37
N ILE A 307 -22.87 21.59 15.04
CA ILE A 307 -21.70 21.68 14.17
C ILE A 307 -21.06 23.05 14.42
N ASN A 308 -19.85 23.06 14.96
CA ASN A 308 -19.04 24.27 15.02
C ASN A 308 -17.98 24.20 13.92
N SER A 309 -18.20 25.02 12.90
CA SER A 309 -17.21 25.43 11.91
C SER A 309 -16.10 26.21 12.63
N SER A 310 -14.92 25.61 12.77
CA SER A 310 -13.72 26.33 13.20
C SER A 310 -12.88 26.72 11.99
N SER A 311 -12.72 28.04 11.89
CA SER A 311 -12.04 28.83 10.88
C SER A 311 -10.57 28.47 10.65
N MET A 312 -10.17 28.77 9.41
CA MET A 312 -8.83 28.79 8.86
C MET A 312 -7.82 29.49 9.79
N VAL A 313 -6.64 28.90 9.91
CA VAL A 313 -5.42 29.62 10.26
C VAL A 313 -4.58 29.72 9.01
N ASP A 314 -4.36 30.96 8.57
CA ASP A 314 -3.54 31.31 7.43
C ASP A 314 -2.09 30.88 7.66
N ALA A 315 -1.58 30.05 6.76
CA ALA A 315 -0.17 29.70 6.69
C ALA A 315 0.55 30.76 5.84
N ASP A 316 0.80 31.92 6.43
CA ASP A 316 1.64 32.97 5.83
C ASP A 316 2.80 33.27 6.78
N SER A 317 3.93 32.59 6.53
CA SER A 317 5.29 32.97 6.96
C SER A 317 6.24 31.80 6.68
N MET A 318 6.77 31.72 5.46
CA MET A 318 8.07 31.07 5.22
C MET A 318 8.76 31.82 4.08
N ALA A 319 9.87 32.46 4.43
CA ALA A 319 10.74 33.22 3.55
C ALA A 319 11.88 32.33 2.99
N GLU A 320 12.38 32.80 1.84
CA GLU A 320 13.64 32.50 1.15
C GLU A 320 14.03 31.06 0.79
N SER A 321 14.03 30.84 -0.52
CA SER A 321 14.61 29.72 -1.25
C SER A 321 16.07 29.50 -0.88
N THR A 322 16.38 28.34 -0.31
CA THR A 322 17.75 27.81 -0.22
C THR A 322 17.78 26.44 -0.87
N VAL A 323 18.66 26.23 -1.84
CA VAL A 323 18.96 24.90 -2.39
C VAL A 323 19.69 24.12 -1.30
N ILE A 324 19.05 23.11 -0.71
CA ILE A 324 19.67 22.27 0.32
C ILE A 324 20.21 21.01 -0.37
N ASP A 325 21.53 20.97 -0.53
CA ASP A 325 22.26 19.78 -0.94
C ASP A 325 22.40 18.82 0.26
N ALA A 326 21.78 17.64 0.16
CA ALA A 326 21.91 16.61 1.17
C ALA A 326 23.17 15.78 0.89
N GLY A 327 24.36 16.32 1.19
CA GLY A 327 25.58 15.49 1.19
C GLY A 327 26.92 16.22 1.23
N SER A 328 27.38 16.62 2.42
CA SER A 328 28.81 16.84 2.82
C SER A 328 28.84 17.53 4.20
N ARG A 329 29.70 17.29 5.22
CA ARG A 329 30.95 16.53 5.44
C ARG A 329 31.37 16.74 6.94
N LEU A 330 32.46 16.09 7.37
CA LEU A 330 33.42 16.43 8.48
C LEU A 330 33.19 15.73 9.84
N ALA A 331 34.03 14.77 10.26
CA ALA A 331 35.46 14.85 10.61
C ALA A 331 35.72 15.64 11.91
N TYR A 332 35.76 14.93 13.04
CA TYR A 332 36.32 15.43 14.29
C TYR A 332 37.80 15.05 14.41
N ALA A 333 38.63 16.07 14.61
CA ALA A 333 40.03 15.95 15.00
C ALA A 333 40.15 16.04 16.53
N GLN A 334 40.84 15.09 17.15
CA GLN A 334 41.53 15.29 18.42
C GLN A 334 42.89 14.57 18.41
N ARG A 335 43.95 15.38 18.59
CA ARG A 335 45.28 14.99 19.13
C ARG A 335 45.09 14.46 20.57
N GLY A 336 45.87 13.52 21.10
CA GLY A 336 47.03 12.81 20.57
C GLY A 336 47.69 11.91 21.65
N GLN A 337 48.83 11.35 21.25
CA GLN A 337 49.84 10.58 22.02
C GLN A 337 49.44 9.15 22.42
N GLY A 338 50.20 8.09 22.15
CA GLY A 338 51.51 7.92 21.54
C GLY A 338 51.86 6.43 21.44
N HIS A 339 52.97 6.14 20.77
CA HIS A 339 53.69 4.86 20.64
C HIS A 339 53.28 3.91 19.50
N SER A 340 53.93 4.12 18.35
CA SER A 340 54.39 3.12 17.38
C SER A 340 55.70 2.46 17.86
N PRO A 341 56.42 1.59 17.08
CA PRO A 341 56.11 0.92 15.82
C PRO A 341 56.36 -0.61 15.89
N LEU A 342 56.05 -1.39 14.86
CA LEU A 342 56.95 -1.95 13.83
C LEU A 342 56.11 -3.02 13.10
N SER A 343 56.16 -3.28 11.79
CA SER A 343 56.99 -2.81 10.70
C SER A 343 56.27 -3.15 9.38
N ALA A 344 56.38 -2.24 8.43
CA ALA A 344 56.61 -2.44 6.98
C ALA A 344 56.80 -3.88 6.48
N ALA A 345 56.49 -4.23 5.25
CA ALA A 345 55.83 -3.61 4.11
C ALA A 345 55.85 -4.69 3.01
N ALA A 346 54.95 -4.58 2.03
CA ALA A 346 55.22 -4.61 0.58
C ALA A 346 56.14 -5.73 0.03
N ALA A 347 55.87 -6.37 -1.10
CA ALA A 347 54.84 -6.24 -2.11
C ALA A 347 55.10 -7.34 -3.14
N SER A 348 54.10 -7.54 -3.99
CA SER A 348 54.26 -7.75 -5.43
C SER A 348 54.67 -9.12 -5.98
N ARG A 349 54.16 -9.31 -7.19
CA ARG A 349 54.57 -10.20 -8.29
C ARG A 349 54.01 -11.63 -8.19
N ALA A 350 53.03 -11.98 -9.02
CA ALA A 350 53.04 -12.13 -10.48
C ALA A 350 53.71 -13.42 -10.96
N ALA A 351 53.00 -14.02 -11.91
CA ALA A 351 53.45 -14.88 -13.00
C ALA A 351 53.39 -16.40 -12.82
N ASN A 352 52.82 -16.96 -13.89
CA ASN A 352 53.12 -18.24 -14.53
C ASN A 352 52.64 -19.54 -13.87
N GLY A 353 51.64 -20.13 -14.53
CA GLY A 353 51.94 -21.01 -15.67
C GLY A 353 52.10 -22.48 -15.30
N GLY A 354 51.36 -23.34 -15.99
CA GLY A 354 51.56 -24.78 -15.85
C GLY A 354 50.39 -25.62 -16.34
N SER A 355 50.21 -25.63 -17.66
CA SER A 355 49.51 -26.72 -18.35
C SER A 355 50.31 -28.01 -18.19
N LEU A 356 49.68 -29.10 -17.76
CA LEU A 356 50.06 -30.45 -18.16
C LEU A 356 48.83 -31.34 -18.30
N ARG A 357 49.01 -32.30 -19.20
CA ARG A 357 48.05 -32.90 -20.13
C ARG A 357 48.15 -34.41 -19.98
N GLY A 358 47.01 -35.09 -20.14
CA GLY A 358 46.91 -36.52 -20.45
C GLY A 358 47.13 -37.43 -19.23
N SER A 359 46.57 -38.63 -19.14
CA SER A 359 45.88 -39.52 -20.08
C SER A 359 45.57 -40.79 -19.25
N ASN A 360 44.44 -41.48 -19.32
CA ASN A 360 44.21 -42.65 -20.19
C ASN A 360 43.05 -43.50 -19.65
N GLY A 361 42.39 -44.26 -20.56
CA GLY A 361 41.70 -45.53 -20.28
C GLY A 361 40.18 -45.42 -20.06
N LEU A 362 39.24 -45.74 -20.97
CA LEU A 362 39.01 -46.96 -21.78
C LEU A 362 39.05 -48.23 -20.89
N THR A 363 38.09 -49.15 -20.78
CA THR A 363 36.88 -49.59 -21.51
C THR A 363 36.03 -50.45 -20.52
N SER A 364 34.72 -50.62 -20.60
CA SER A 364 33.96 -51.63 -21.40
C SER A 364 32.53 -51.67 -20.82
N ALA A 365 31.47 -51.47 -21.62
CA ALA A 365 30.57 -52.48 -22.24
C ALA A 365 29.93 -53.45 -21.20
N SER A 366 28.62 -53.73 -21.13
CA SER A 366 27.57 -53.78 -22.16
C SER A 366 26.16 -54.01 -21.57
N ARG A 367 25.12 -53.64 -22.35
CA ARG A 367 23.76 -54.24 -22.53
C ARG A 367 22.80 -54.36 -21.31
N GLY A 368 21.50 -54.06 -21.40
CA GLY A 368 20.65 -53.64 -22.52
C GLY A 368 19.15 -53.57 -22.15
N GLN A 369 18.38 -53.03 -23.11
CA GLN A 369 16.93 -53.20 -23.37
C GLN A 369 15.85 -52.53 -22.48
N ALA A 370 15.00 -51.75 -23.17
CA ALA A 370 13.74 -51.12 -22.77
C ALA A 370 12.53 -52.02 -23.18
N PRO A 371 11.25 -51.56 -23.29
CA PRO A 371 10.45 -50.55 -22.58
C PRO A 371 9.09 -51.15 -22.08
N PHE A 372 8.27 -50.41 -21.33
CA PHE A 372 6.81 -50.68 -21.30
C PHE A 372 5.99 -49.40 -21.00
N GLU A 373 5.05 -49.11 -21.89
CA GLU A 373 3.97 -48.12 -21.74
C GLU A 373 2.91 -48.58 -20.73
N GLY A 374 2.19 -47.64 -20.12
CA GLY A 374 1.06 -47.93 -19.24
C GLY A 374 0.24 -46.70 -18.88
N MET A 375 -0.72 -46.39 -19.74
CA MET A 375 -1.75 -45.37 -19.60
C MET A 375 -2.65 -45.58 -18.36
N LEU A 376 -2.92 -44.53 -17.57
CA LEU A 376 -4.10 -44.49 -16.71
C LEU A 376 -4.91 -43.20 -16.92
N ARG A 377 -6.19 -43.46 -17.16
CA ARG A 377 -7.24 -42.56 -17.62
C ARG A 377 -7.81 -41.70 -16.49
N LYS A 378 -8.30 -40.52 -16.90
CA LYS A 378 -9.31 -39.71 -16.21
C LYS A 378 -10.48 -40.59 -15.73
N ALA A 379 -10.87 -40.43 -14.46
CA ALA A 379 -12.16 -40.88 -13.95
C ALA A 379 -12.95 -39.66 -13.42
N SER A 380 -14.18 -39.56 -13.90
CA SER A 380 -15.18 -38.55 -13.58
C SER A 380 -15.68 -38.73 -12.14
N TRP A 381 -15.64 -37.67 -11.33
CA TRP A 381 -16.39 -37.62 -10.07
C TRP A 381 -17.79 -37.07 -10.36
N LYS A 382 -18.72 -37.97 -10.69
CA LYS A 382 -20.16 -37.72 -10.60
C LYS A 382 -20.77 -38.84 -9.77
N GLY A 383 -21.42 -38.46 -8.69
CA GLY A 383 -22.35 -39.32 -7.95
C GLY A 383 -21.78 -39.96 -6.68
N LEU A 384 -21.86 -39.24 -5.57
CA LEU A 384 -22.43 -39.79 -4.33
C LEU A 384 -22.83 -38.63 -3.40
N VAL A 385 -23.98 -38.03 -3.70
CA VAL A 385 -24.72 -37.23 -2.73
C VAL A 385 -25.73 -38.19 -2.13
N ASN A 386 -25.40 -38.80 -0.99
CA ASN A 386 -26.40 -39.46 -0.15
C ASN A 386 -26.41 -38.73 1.19
N SER A 387 -27.47 -37.97 1.41
CA SER A 387 -27.82 -37.43 2.71
C SER A 387 -28.04 -38.59 3.69
N LYS A 388 -27.69 -38.36 4.96
CA LYS A 388 -27.83 -39.25 6.13
C LYS A 388 -26.58 -40.05 6.51
N LEU A 389 -25.52 -39.33 6.91
CA LEU A 389 -24.67 -39.75 8.03
C LEU A 389 -23.96 -38.52 8.66
N VAL A 390 -24.75 -37.56 9.17
CA VAL A 390 -24.22 -36.49 10.03
C VAL A 390 -24.76 -36.75 11.43
N GLY A 391 -23.95 -37.44 12.22
CA GLY A 391 -24.25 -37.75 13.61
C GLY A 391 -23.25 -38.76 14.12
N ARG A 392 -22.29 -38.29 14.93
CA ARG A 392 -21.27 -39.04 15.68
C ARG A 392 -19.88 -39.22 15.06
N ALA A 393 -19.23 -38.11 14.70
CA ALA A 393 -17.77 -38.06 14.55
C ALA A 393 -17.18 -36.68 14.97
N ALA A 394 -17.64 -36.11 16.08
CA ALA A 394 -17.27 -34.77 16.53
C ALA A 394 -16.39 -34.73 17.79
N GLN A 395 -15.71 -35.83 18.17
CA GLN A 395 -14.99 -35.89 19.46
C GLN A 395 -13.47 -36.05 19.40
N LEU A 396 -12.85 -36.07 18.22
CA LEU A 396 -11.38 -36.07 18.09
C LEU A 396 -10.98 -35.30 16.82
N MET A 397 -10.97 -33.97 16.90
CA MET A 397 -10.39 -33.12 15.86
C MET A 397 -9.29 -32.27 16.49
N PRO A 398 -8.01 -32.39 16.06
CA PRO A 398 -6.93 -31.55 16.57
C PRO A 398 -7.13 -30.07 16.23
N ASP A 399 -6.61 -29.17 17.08
CA ASP A 399 -6.65 -27.69 16.99
C ASP A 399 -6.05 -27.08 15.69
N MET A 400 -5.72 -27.89 14.68
CA MET A 400 -5.17 -27.45 13.40
C MET A 400 -6.23 -27.34 12.28
N LEU A 401 -7.50 -27.65 12.55
CA LEU A 401 -8.60 -27.60 11.57
C LEU A 401 -9.67 -26.52 11.85
N SER A 402 -9.43 -25.59 12.78
CA SER A 402 -10.35 -24.47 13.03
C SER A 402 -10.27 -23.32 12.00
N GLU A 403 -9.40 -23.40 10.99
CA GLU A 403 -9.31 -22.39 9.92
C GLU A 403 -10.27 -22.62 8.74
N MET A 404 -11.17 -23.61 8.81
CA MET A 404 -12.21 -23.83 7.79
C MET A 404 -13.57 -23.29 8.24
N TRP A 405 -13.59 -22.03 8.66
CA TRP A 405 -14.81 -21.23 8.67
C TRP A 405 -14.99 -20.63 7.27
N GLU A 406 -16.21 -20.65 6.73
CA GLU A 406 -16.50 -20.07 5.41
C GLU A 406 -15.83 -18.71 5.30
N PRO A 407 -14.89 -18.54 4.36
CA PRO A 407 -14.23 -17.26 4.19
C PRO A 407 -15.32 -16.23 3.97
N SER A 408 -15.35 -15.16 4.77
CA SER A 408 -16.37 -14.12 4.63
C SER A 408 -16.33 -13.66 3.18
N ARG A 409 -17.39 -13.98 2.43
CA ARG A 409 -17.57 -13.48 1.07
C ARG A 409 -17.54 -11.96 1.15
N ASP A 410 -17.09 -11.32 0.07
CA ASP A 410 -17.23 -9.88 -0.05
C ASP A 410 -18.67 -9.45 0.31
N PHE A 411 -18.74 -8.38 1.10
CA PHE A 411 -20.01 -7.76 1.49
C PHE A 411 -20.67 -7.15 0.26
N ALA A 412 -19.87 -6.49 -0.57
CA ALA A 412 -20.26 -5.98 -1.87
C ALA A 412 -19.11 -6.15 -2.86
N PHE A 413 -19.42 -6.10 -4.15
CA PHE A 413 -18.42 -6.11 -5.21
C PHE A 413 -18.85 -5.24 -6.37
N LEU A 414 -17.90 -4.85 -7.21
CA LEU A 414 -18.18 -4.22 -8.50
C LEU A 414 -17.26 -4.81 -9.56
N LYS A 415 -17.67 -4.70 -10.83
CA LYS A 415 -16.89 -5.15 -11.98
C LYS A 415 -16.52 -3.96 -12.83
N LEU A 416 -15.25 -3.90 -13.22
CA LEU A 416 -14.74 -2.90 -14.14
C LEU A 416 -15.24 -3.20 -15.56
N PRO A 417 -15.57 -2.17 -16.36
CA PRO A 417 -16.00 -2.37 -17.74
C PRO A 417 -14.91 -2.94 -18.66
N LYS A 418 -13.63 -2.74 -18.28
CA LYS A 418 -12.47 -3.21 -19.03
C LYS A 418 -11.58 -4.09 -18.17
N SER A 419 -11.02 -5.09 -18.82
CA SER A 419 -10.16 -6.09 -18.20
C SER A 419 -8.68 -5.73 -18.23
N ASN A 420 -7.90 -6.29 -17.29
CA ASN A 420 -6.44 -6.18 -17.22
C ASN A 420 -5.91 -4.74 -17.05
N ILE A 421 -6.70 -3.86 -16.44
CA ILE A 421 -6.32 -2.46 -16.19
C ILE A 421 -6.00 -2.27 -14.71
N GLN A 422 -4.95 -1.52 -14.41
CA GLN A 422 -4.65 -1.17 -13.02
C GLN A 422 -5.69 -0.19 -12.51
N SER A 423 -6.08 -0.35 -11.25
CA SER A 423 -7.16 0.44 -10.66
C SER A 423 -6.84 0.85 -9.24
N ILE A 424 -7.34 2.00 -8.83
CA ILE A 424 -7.44 2.40 -7.42
C ILE A 424 -8.92 2.64 -7.12
N ALA A 425 -9.44 1.94 -6.11
CA ALA A 425 -10.78 2.15 -5.62
C ALA A 425 -10.76 2.89 -4.28
N ALA A 426 -11.71 3.79 -4.07
CA ALA A 426 -11.94 4.49 -2.81
C ALA A 426 -13.43 4.69 -2.59
N MET A 427 -13.85 4.87 -1.34
CA MET A 427 -15.23 5.24 -1.03
C MET A 427 -15.32 6.75 -0.83
N SER A 428 -16.35 7.37 -1.41
CA SER A 428 -16.65 8.77 -1.17
C SER A 428 -16.92 9.04 0.31
N SER A 429 -16.52 10.22 0.78
CA SER A 429 -16.76 10.68 2.14
C SER A 429 -18.13 11.36 2.31
N SER A 430 -18.74 11.81 1.22
CA SER A 430 -19.99 12.57 1.19
C SER A 430 -21.20 11.79 0.67
N ALA A 431 -20.97 10.71 -0.07
CA ALA A 431 -22.02 9.88 -0.64
C ALA A 431 -21.72 8.38 -0.47
N PRO A 432 -22.75 7.50 -0.44
CA PRO A 432 -22.57 6.05 -0.48
C PRO A 432 -22.19 5.58 -1.90
N GLN A 433 -21.05 6.08 -2.38
CA GLN A 433 -20.52 5.84 -3.71
C GLN A 433 -19.09 5.32 -3.63
N ILE A 434 -18.76 4.40 -4.53
CA ILE A 434 -17.41 3.90 -4.74
C ILE A 434 -16.85 4.58 -5.99
N MET A 435 -15.70 5.20 -5.84
CA MET A 435 -14.96 5.84 -6.91
C MET A 435 -13.82 4.92 -7.34
N VAL A 436 -13.67 4.71 -8.64
CA VAL A 436 -12.59 3.90 -9.18
C VAL A 436 -11.89 4.65 -10.29
N VAL A 437 -10.58 4.78 -10.18
CA VAL A 437 -9.72 5.32 -11.25
C VAL A 437 -8.89 4.23 -11.88
N THR A 438 -8.72 4.27 -13.19
CA THR A 438 -8.01 3.25 -13.95
C THR A 438 -6.82 3.82 -14.72
N SER A 439 -5.82 2.98 -14.98
CA SER A 439 -4.59 3.38 -15.67
C SER A 439 -4.77 3.74 -17.15
N ASP A 440 -5.94 3.46 -17.73
CA ASP A 440 -6.31 3.93 -19.07
C ASP A 440 -7.06 5.28 -19.04
N GLY A 441 -7.10 5.95 -17.89
CA GLY A 441 -7.56 7.33 -17.77
C GLY A 441 -9.06 7.50 -17.58
N TYR A 442 -9.75 6.54 -16.97
CA TYR A 442 -11.17 6.68 -16.63
C TYR A 442 -11.38 6.83 -15.12
N PHE A 443 -12.40 7.62 -14.77
CA PHE A 443 -12.97 7.76 -13.44
C PHE A 443 -14.39 7.21 -13.45
N TYR A 444 -14.67 6.21 -12.64
CA TYR A 444 -15.97 5.55 -12.52
C TYR A 444 -16.57 5.80 -11.14
N GLN A 445 -17.86 6.03 -11.08
CA GLN A 445 -18.63 6.13 -9.83
C GLN A 445 -19.68 5.04 -9.79
N TYR A 446 -19.73 4.27 -8.70
CA TYR A 446 -20.69 3.20 -8.47
C TYR A 446 -21.51 3.49 -7.21
N SER A 447 -22.81 3.19 -7.21
CA SER A 447 -23.61 3.19 -5.98
C SER A 447 -23.43 1.88 -5.23
N ILE A 448 -23.33 1.96 -3.90
CA ILE A 448 -23.33 0.80 -3.00
C ILE A 448 -24.52 0.86 -2.05
N ASP A 449 -25.22 -0.26 -1.88
CA ASP A 449 -26.19 -0.44 -0.80
C ASP A 449 -25.43 -0.83 0.48
N LEU A 450 -25.36 0.08 1.45
CA LEU A 450 -24.60 -0.12 2.70
C LEU A 450 -25.30 -1.06 3.69
N ASP A 451 -26.58 -1.36 3.48
CA ASP A 451 -27.34 -2.27 4.35
C ASP A 451 -27.23 -3.71 3.83
N LYS A 452 -27.45 -3.90 2.53
CA LYS A 452 -27.49 -5.24 1.90
C LYS A 452 -26.19 -5.66 1.23
N GLY A 453 -25.37 -4.71 0.80
CA GLY A 453 -24.21 -4.98 -0.03
C GLY A 453 -24.60 -5.49 -1.42
N GLY A 454 -23.85 -6.47 -1.94
CA GLY A 454 -24.07 -7.06 -3.26
C GLY A 454 -23.35 -6.35 -4.41
N GLU A 455 -23.85 -6.52 -5.63
CA GLU A 455 -23.23 -5.92 -6.83
C GLU A 455 -23.53 -4.41 -6.88
N CYS A 456 -22.47 -3.60 -6.96
CA CYS A 456 -22.60 -2.15 -7.07
C CYS A 456 -22.99 -1.76 -8.50
N VAL A 457 -23.80 -0.72 -8.64
CA VAL A 457 -24.30 -0.26 -9.95
C VAL A 457 -23.46 0.92 -10.43
N LEU A 458 -22.96 0.86 -11.67
CA LEU A 458 -22.25 1.97 -12.30
C LEU A 458 -23.21 3.14 -12.53
N LEU A 459 -22.87 4.30 -11.96
CA LEU A 459 -23.65 5.54 -12.06
C LEU A 459 -23.10 6.48 -13.14
N LYS A 460 -21.78 6.66 -13.15
CA LYS A 460 -21.11 7.66 -13.99
C LYS A 460 -19.72 7.19 -14.41
N GLN A 461 -19.32 7.63 -15.59
CA GLN A 461 -17.98 7.45 -16.14
C GLN A 461 -17.51 8.78 -16.72
N ASP A 462 -16.31 9.19 -16.36
CA ASP A 462 -15.64 10.39 -16.86
C ASP A 462 -14.24 10.02 -17.40
N CYS A 463 -13.77 10.78 -18.40
CA CYS A 463 -12.43 10.65 -18.96
C CYS A 463 -11.48 11.67 -18.32
N LEU A 464 -10.28 11.24 -17.94
CA LEU A 464 -9.22 12.06 -17.34
C LEU A 464 -8.22 12.58 -18.37
N LEU A 465 -8.21 11.99 -19.56
CA LEU A 465 -7.34 12.37 -20.67
C LEU A 465 -7.84 13.66 -21.32
N ASP A 466 -6.92 14.45 -21.86
CA ASP A 466 -7.28 15.66 -22.62
C ASP A 466 -8.20 15.31 -23.79
N SER A 467 -9.19 16.16 -24.02
CA SER A 467 -9.96 16.11 -25.27
C SER A 467 -9.11 16.64 -26.43
N ALA A 468 -9.42 16.22 -27.66
CA ALA A 468 -8.71 16.71 -28.87
C ALA A 468 -8.74 18.25 -29.01
N GLU A 469 -9.76 18.90 -28.43
CA GLU A 469 -9.88 20.36 -28.39
C GLU A 469 -8.87 21.02 -27.43
N GLU A 470 -8.57 20.39 -26.29
CA GLU A 470 -7.53 20.87 -25.37
C GLU A 470 -6.13 20.70 -25.98
N LEU A 471 -5.88 19.58 -26.67
CA LEU A 471 -4.64 19.36 -27.42
C LEU A 471 -4.42 20.39 -28.54
N GLY A 472 -5.50 20.84 -29.21
CA GLY A 472 -5.45 21.88 -30.23
C GLY A 472 -5.12 23.28 -29.68
N ALA A 473 -5.56 23.59 -28.45
CA ALA A 473 -5.26 24.86 -27.78
C ALA A 473 -3.81 24.96 -27.27
N TYR A 474 -3.11 23.83 -27.12
CA TYR A 474 -1.68 23.79 -26.78
C TYR A 474 -0.75 23.94 -28.00
N ALA A 475 -1.29 23.85 -29.22
CA ALA A 475 -0.54 23.94 -30.48
C ALA A 475 -0.58 25.33 -31.14
N SER A 476 -1.23 26.31 -30.50
CA SER A 476 -1.46 27.67 -31.02
C SER A 476 -0.74 28.74 -30.21
#